data_AF-A0A963FJM1-F1
#
_entry.id   AF-A0A963FJM1-F1
#
_cell.length_a   1.000
_cell.length_b   1.000
_cell.length_c   1.000
_cell.angle_alpha   90.00
_cell.angle_beta   90.00
_cell.angle_gamma   90.00
#
_symmetry.space_group_name_H-M   'P 1'
#
loop_
_entity.id
_entity.type
_entity.pdbx_description
1 polymer ?
#
loop_
_entity_poly.entity_id
_entity_poly.type
_entity_poly.pdbx_seq_one_letter_code
_entity_poly.pdbx_strand_id
1 'polypeptide(L)' 'MAAKEVRFGDDARSRMAHGVNILANAVKVTLGPKGRNVVLDKSFGAPTVTKDGVSVAKEVELADKFENMG' A
#
# COMPACT_ATOMS: atom_id res chain seq x y z
N MET A 1 0.70 -26.08 -13.34
CA MET A 1 1.27 -25.09 -12.41
C MET A 1 1.60 -23.83 -13.19
N ALA A 2 1.23 -22.64 -12.70
CA ALA A 2 1.62 -21.40 -13.37
C ALA A 2 3.15 -21.20 -13.28
N ALA A 3 3.75 -20.68 -14.35
CA ALA A 3 5.18 -20.35 -14.36
C ALA A 3 5.50 -19.31 -13.27
N LYS A 4 6.69 -19.43 -12.67
CA LYS A 4 7.18 -18.49 -11.64
C LYS A 4 8.06 -17.44 -12.30
N GLU A 5 7.80 -16.17 -12.03
CA GLU A 5 8.71 -15.09 -12.37
C GLU A 5 9.74 -14.94 -11.26
N VAL A 6 11.02 -14.84 -11.63
CA VAL A 6 12.13 -14.76 -10.69
C VAL A 6 12.99 -13.55 -11.06
N ARG A 7 13.22 -12.67 -10.08
CA ARG A 7 14.04 -11.47 -10.20
C ARG A 7 15.14 -11.49 -9.14
N PHE A 8 16.27 -10.85 -9.44
CA PHE A 8 17.46 -10.89 -8.58
C PHE A 8 18.06 -9.49 -8.41
N GLY A 9 18.89 -9.35 -7.37
CA GLY A 9 19.73 -8.18 -7.16
C GLY A 9 18.93 -6.90 -6.99
N ASP A 10 19.38 -5.84 -7.66
CA ASP A 10 18.87 -4.48 -7.47
C ASP A 10 17.45 -4.28 -8.01
N ASP A 11 17.09 -4.94 -9.11
CA ASP A 11 15.74 -4.84 -9.69
C ASP A 11 14.67 -5.37 -8.72
N ALA A 12 14.92 -6.52 -8.09
CA ALA A 12 14.01 -7.07 -7.08
C ALA A 12 13.89 -6.15 -5.86
N ARG A 13 15.02 -5.65 -5.34
CA ARG A 13 15.04 -4.75 -4.18
C ARG A 13 14.37 -3.40 -4.46
N SER A 14 14.59 -2.83 -5.64
CA SER A 14 14.00 -1.55 -6.04
C SER A 14 12.46 -1.64 -6.09
N ARG A 15 11.92 -2.74 -6.60
CA ARG A 15 10.46 -2.96 -6.65
C ARG A 15 9.88 -3.15 -5.25
N MET A 16 10.49 -3.97 -4.41
CA MET A 16 10.06 -4.09 -3.02
C MET A 16 10.10 -2.75 -2.28
N ALA A 17 11.18 -1.98 -2.44
CA ALA A 17 11.29 -0.65 -1.84
C ALA A 17 10.20 0.30 -2.34
N HIS A 18 9.80 0.21 -3.61
CA HIS A 18 8.68 0.99 -4.16
C HIS A 18 7.37 0.65 -3.44
N GLY A 19 7.07 -0.64 -3.25
CA GLY A 19 5.89 -1.10 -2.51
C GLY A 19 5.84 -0.61 -1.07
N VAL A 20 6.95 -0.79 -0.34
CA VAL A 20 7.13 -0.25 1.02
C VAL A 20 6.88 1.25 1.07
N ASN A 21 7.40 1.99 0.10
CA ASN A 21 7.23 3.44 0.03
C ASN A 21 5.75 3.82 -0.20
N ILE A 22 5.02 3.10 -1.05
CA ILE A 22 3.58 3.37 -1.25
C ILE A 22 2.82 3.18 0.05
N LEU A 23 3.00 2.04 0.72
CA LEU A 23 2.36 1.74 2.00
C LEU A 23 2.70 2.80 3.06
N ALA A 24 4.00 3.08 3.24
CA ALA A 24 4.47 4.03 4.23
C ALA A 24 3.96 5.46 3.94
N ASN A 25 3.94 5.88 2.68
CA ASN A 25 3.44 7.19 2.28
C ASN A 25 1.93 7.34 2.52
N ALA A 26 1.15 6.27 2.30
CA ALA A 26 -0.29 6.28 2.57
C ALA A 26 -0.59 6.30 4.08
N VAL A 27 0.13 5.53 4.89
CA VAL A 27 -0.14 5.42 6.34
C VAL A 27 0.42 6.61 7.12
N LYS A 28 1.61 7.12 6.77
CA LYS A 28 2.28 8.16 7.59
C LYS A 28 1.47 9.46 7.70
N VAL A 29 0.62 9.76 6.72
CA VAL A 29 -0.20 10.99 6.73
C VAL A 29 -1.27 10.97 7.82
N THR A 30 -1.60 9.79 8.37
CA THR A 30 -2.58 9.63 9.44
C THR A 30 -1.95 9.68 10.84
N LEU A 31 -0.62 9.82 10.94
CA LEU A 31 0.09 9.73 12.21
C LEU A 31 -0.14 10.96 13.11
N GLY A 32 -0.38 10.69 14.39
CA GLY A 32 -0.49 11.69 15.45
C GLY A 32 -1.83 12.44 15.47
N PRO A 33 -2.02 13.34 16.45
CA PRO A 33 -3.29 14.03 16.66
C PRO A 33 -3.66 14.99 15.51
N LYS A 34 -2.69 15.39 14.68
CA LYS A 34 -2.89 16.22 13.48
C LYS A 34 -2.88 15.39 12.17
N GLY A 35 -3.08 14.07 12.27
CA GLY A 35 -3.22 13.20 11.10
C GLY A 35 -4.30 13.71 10.13
N ARG A 36 -4.00 13.58 8.84
CA ARG A 36 -4.87 13.96 7.73
C ARG A 36 -5.80 12.80 7.37
N ASN A 37 -6.91 13.15 6.72
CA ASN A 37 -7.86 12.17 6.23
C ASN A 37 -7.29 11.45 5.01
N VAL A 38 -7.51 10.14 4.97
CA VAL A 38 -7.34 9.29 3.79
C VAL A 38 -8.74 8.87 3.34
N VAL A 39 -8.95 8.87 2.02
CA VAL A 39 -10.21 8.49 1.39
C VAL A 39 -10.04 7.10 0.78
N LEU A 40 -10.88 6.17 1.20
CA LEU A 40 -10.90 4.79 0.75
C LEU A 40 -12.15 4.58 -0.10
N ASP A 41 -11.96 4.11 -1.33
CA ASP A 41 -13.07 3.83 -2.23
C ASP A 41 -13.84 2.58 -1.78
N LYS A 42 -15.11 2.49 -2.17
CA LYS A 42 -15.98 1.35 -1.89
C LYS A 42 -16.76 1.01 -3.15
N SER A 43 -16.88 -0.29 -3.45
CA SER A 43 -17.60 -0.75 -4.64
C SER A 43 -19.07 -0.31 -4.69
N PHE A 44 -19.68 0.02 -3.54
CA PHE A 44 -21.03 0.55 -3.45
C PHE A 44 -21.14 1.60 -2.33
N GLY A 45 -21.91 2.66 -2.58
CA GLY A 45 -22.21 3.71 -1.61
C GLY A 45 -21.20 4.85 -1.60
N ALA A 46 -21.06 5.52 -0.45
CA ALA A 46 -20.13 6.63 -0.27
C ALA A 46 -18.73 6.13 0.13
N PRO A 47 -17.66 6.85 -0.27
CA PRO A 47 -16.29 6.50 0.12
C PRO A 47 -16.10 6.64 1.64
N THR A 48 -15.17 5.87 2.18
CA THR A 48 -14.84 5.94 3.62
C THR A 48 -13.71 6.92 3.85
N VAL A 49 -13.97 7.91 4.70
CA VAL A 49 -12.95 8.90 5.10
C VAL A 49 -12.45 8.53 6.49
N THR A 50 -11.16 8.24 6.63
CA THR A 50 -10.57 7.78 7.90
C THR A 50 -9.25 8.48 8.21
N LYS A 51 -8.92 8.53 9.51
CA LYS A 51 -7.60 8.90 10.04
C LYS A 51 -6.92 7.72 10.75
N ASP A 52 -7.51 6.54 10.68
CA ASP A 52 -6.93 5.34 11.26
C ASP A 52 -5.93 4.72 10.29
N GLY A 53 -4.65 4.74 10.68
CA GLY A 53 -3.58 4.15 9.88
C GLY A 53 -3.69 2.63 9.73
N VAL A 54 -4.31 1.94 10.70
CA VAL A 54 -4.51 0.48 10.62
C VAL A 54 -5.52 0.14 9.53
N SER A 55 -6.62 0.90 9.45
CA SER A 55 -7.60 0.77 8.37
C SER A 55 -6.99 1.11 7.00
N VAL A 56 -6.19 2.17 6.91
CA VAL A 56 -5.51 2.51 5.64
C VAL A 56 -4.56 1.41 5.20
N ALA A 57 -3.74 0.87 6.10
CA ALA A 57 -2.78 -0.18 5.76
C ALA A 57 -3.44 -1.46 5.23
N LYS A 58 -4.64 -1.80 5.71
CA LYS A 58 -5.37 -3.01 5.29
C LYS A 58 -5.91 -2.93 3.86
N GLU A 59 -6.14 -1.72 3.35
CA GLU A 59 -6.70 -1.50 2.01
C GLU A 59 -5.63 -1.32 0.94
N VAL A 60 -4.34 -1.27 1.31
CA VAL A 60 -3.24 -1.15 0.34
C VAL A 60 -2.93 -2.52 -0.24
N GLU A 61 -3.35 -2.73 -1.49
CA GLU A 61 -2.95 -3.88 -2.31
C GLU A 61 -2.43 -3.37 -3.65
N LEU A 62 -1.25 -3.84 -4.07
CA LEU A 62 -0.57 -3.39 -5.28
C LEU A 62 -0.68 -4.43 -6.39
N ALA A 63 -0.90 -3.97 -7.62
CA ALA A 63 -1.05 -4.85 -8.78
C ALA A 63 0.26 -5.58 -9.13
N ASP A 64 1.42 -4.94 -8.91
CA ASP A 64 2.71 -5.58 -9.08
C ASP A 64 3.04 -6.48 -7.88
N LYS A 65 3.27 -7.77 -8.15
CA LYS A 65 3.52 -8.75 -7.10
C LYS A 65 4.81 -8.49 -6.32
N PHE A 66 5.85 -7.95 -6.96
CA PHE A 66 7.13 -7.66 -6.29
C PHE A 66 7.03 -6.43 -5.41
N GLU A 67 6.24 -5.44 -5.82
CA GLU A 67 5.91 -4.30 -4.96
C GLU A 67 5.00 -4.73 -3.81
N ASN A 68 3.96 -5.52 -4.06
CA ASN A 68 3.03 -5.99 -3.02
C ASN A 68 3.66 -6.93 -1.98
N MET A 69 4.80 -7.56 -2.31
CA MET A 69 5.58 -8.36 -1.38
C MET A 69 6.44 -7.52 -0.43
N GLY A 70 6.73 -6.26 -0.78
CA GLY A 70 7.55 -5.34 0.00
C GLY A 70 6.72 -4.56 1.00
#